data_AF-A0A968GQG1-F1
#
_entry.id   AF-A0A968GQG1-F1
#
_cell.length_a   1.000
_cell.length_b   1.000
_cell.length_c   1.000
_cell.angle_alpha   90.00
_cell.angle_beta   90.00
_cell.angle_gamma   90.00
#
_symmetry.space_group_name_H-M   'P 1'
#
loop_
_entity.id
_entity.type
_entity.pdbx_description
1 polymer ?
#
loop_
_entity_poly.entity_id
_entity_poly.type
_entity_poly.pdbx_seq_one_letter_code
_entity_poly.pdbx_strand_id
1 'polypeptide(L)'
;MYKNRFVIVLALLLALVFVTPSIAQDAKKGDAKKMEKKEMGTLKEVKCDPACGFCIQSKDEKEIISDVKMHAKTHHHMDLTDEQVKKEIKDVK
;
A
#
# COMPACT_ATOMS: atom_id res chain seq x y z
N MET A 1 11.14 -26.22 -51.76
CA MET A 1 11.04 -24.82 -51.25
C MET A 1 11.32 -24.73 -49.73
N TYR A 2 12.39 -25.38 -49.22
CA TYR A 2 12.66 -25.47 -47.77
C TYR A 2 13.80 -24.57 -47.26
N LYS A 3 14.62 -23.99 -48.15
CA LYS A 3 15.73 -23.10 -47.76
C LYS A 3 15.27 -21.76 -47.16
N ASN A 4 14.18 -21.18 -47.65
CA ASN A 4 13.67 -19.89 -47.11
C ASN A 4 12.93 -20.02 -45.78
N ARG A 5 12.34 -21.19 -45.47
CA ARG A 5 11.65 -21.40 -44.19
C ARG A 5 12.62 -21.62 -43.04
N PHE A 6 13.77 -22.23 -43.31
CA PHE A 6 14.81 -22.46 -42.30
C PHE A 6 15.49 -21.14 -41.86
N VAL A 7 15.73 -20.22 -42.79
CA VAL A 7 16.33 -18.90 -42.50
C VAL A 7 15.39 -18.03 -41.64
N ILE A 8 14.08 -18.09 -41.88
CA ILE A 8 13.10 -17.31 -41.11
C ILE A 8 12.98 -17.81 -39.66
N VAL A 9 13.03 -19.14 -39.44
CA VAL A 9 12.99 -19.72 -38.08
C VAL A 9 14.29 -19.44 -37.33
N LEU A 10 15.45 -19.47 -38.01
CA LEU A 10 16.75 -19.14 -37.41
C LEU A 10 16.84 -17.67 -36.98
N ALA A 11 16.26 -16.74 -37.76
CA ALA A 11 16.25 -15.31 -37.45
C ALA A 11 15.35 -14.97 -36.24
N LEU A 12 14.27 -15.72 -36.02
CA LEU A 12 13.34 -15.48 -34.90
C LEU A 12 13.89 -15.98 -33.55
N LEU A 13 14.74 -17.01 -33.55
CA LEU A 13 15.39 -17.52 -32.34
C LEU A 13 16.54 -16.63 -31.83
N LEU A 14 17.22 -15.88 -32.72
CA LEU A 14 18.29 -14.96 -32.34
C LEU A 14 17.80 -13.66 -31.67
N ALA A 15 16.50 -13.35 -31.74
CA ALA A 15 15.91 -12.17 -31.10
C ALA A 15 15.49 -12.38 -29.63
N LEU A 16 15.54 -13.63 -29.13
CA LEU A 16 15.07 -13.98 -27.78
C LEU A 16 16.18 -14.10 -26.72
N VAL A 17 17.44 -13.83 -27.07
CA VAL A 17 18.60 -14.02 -26.18
C VAL A 17 19.06 -12.77 -25.42
N PHE A 18 18.35 -11.65 -25.51
CA PHE A 18 18.65 -10.42 -24.75
C PHE A 18 17.45 -9.96 -23.91
N VAL A 19 17.03 -10.79 -22.96
CA VAL A 19 16.33 -10.30 -21.76
C VAL A 19 17.13 -10.74 -20.54
N THR A 20 18.20 -10.01 -20.26
CA THR A 20 18.84 -10.06 -18.95
C THR A 20 17.86 -9.49 -17.92
N PRO A 21 17.59 -10.16 -16.78
CA PRO A 21 17.03 -9.44 -15.65
C PRO A 21 18.07 -8.40 -15.23
N SER A 22 17.76 -7.11 -15.41
CA SER A 22 18.50 -6.03 -14.79
C SER A 22 18.36 -6.16 -13.28
N ILE A 23 19.20 -6.98 -12.65
CA ILE A 23 19.54 -6.81 -11.25
C ILE A 23 20.63 -5.74 -11.24
N ALA A 24 20.20 -4.48 -11.37
CA ALA A 24 21.04 -3.36 -11.02
C ALA A 24 21.14 -3.33 -9.49
N GLN A 25 22.18 -3.95 -8.96
CA GLN A 25 22.76 -3.59 -7.68
C GLN A 25 23.54 -2.29 -7.88
N ASP A 26 22.83 -1.16 -8.01
CA ASP A 26 23.47 0.15 -7.82
C ASP A 26 23.25 0.56 -6.37
N ALA A 27 24.35 0.48 -5.63
CA ALA A 27 24.50 1.05 -4.32
C ALA A 27 24.43 2.58 -4.42
N LYS A 28 23.24 3.16 -4.26
CA LYS A 28 23.08 4.51 -3.72
C LYS A 28 21.96 4.54 -2.70
N LYS A 29 22.37 4.93 -1.48
CA LYS A 29 21.55 5.19 -0.30
C LYS A 29 20.69 4.00 0.11
N GLY A 30 21.23 3.24 1.06
CA GLY A 30 20.38 2.84 2.17
C GLY A 30 19.77 4.11 2.78
N ASP A 31 18.53 4.42 2.40
CA ASP A 31 17.64 5.21 3.21
C ASP A 31 17.27 4.36 4.43
N ALA A 32 18.25 4.23 5.32
CA ALA A 32 17.95 4.18 6.72
C ALA A 32 17.07 5.40 7.03
N LYS A 33 15.88 5.10 7.58
CA LYS A 33 14.90 6.01 8.17
C LYS A 33 14.16 6.94 7.20
N LYS A 34 12.92 6.52 6.94
CA LYS A 34 11.84 7.04 7.78
C LYS A 34 11.04 5.85 8.34
N MET A 35 11.60 5.08 9.27
CA MET A 35 10.95 5.11 10.59
C MET A 35 10.64 6.56 10.93
N GLU A 36 9.47 7.01 10.45
CA GLU A 36 8.77 8.10 11.10
C GLU A 36 8.88 7.77 12.57
N LYS A 37 9.45 8.70 13.32
CA LYS A 37 9.46 8.69 14.77
C LYS A 37 8.02 8.33 15.16
N LYS A 38 7.77 7.03 15.41
CA LYS A 38 6.50 6.52 15.91
C LYS A 38 6.45 7.17 17.26
N GLU A 39 5.83 8.33 17.30
CA GLU A 39 5.78 9.12 18.50
C GLU A 39 5.28 8.15 19.56
N MET A 40 5.94 8.15 20.72
CA MET A 40 5.32 7.64 21.93
C MET A 40 4.16 8.58 22.26
N GLY A 41 3.20 8.65 21.35
CA GLY A 41 1.98 9.42 21.43
C GLY A 41 0.93 8.56 22.12
N THR A 42 -0.03 9.28 22.69
CA THR A 42 -1.23 8.71 23.28
C THR A 42 -1.89 7.74 22.31
N LEU A 43 -2.35 6.62 22.85
CA LEU A 43 -3.07 5.62 22.07
C LEU A 43 -4.39 6.27 21.62
N LYS A 44 -4.67 6.28 20.34
CA LYS A 44 -5.90 6.86 19.78
C LYS A 44 -6.84 5.73 19.36
N GLU A 45 -8.12 5.90 19.60
CA GLU A 45 -9.16 4.91 19.32
C GLU A 45 -10.35 5.55 18.59
N VAL A 46 -10.93 4.80 17.65
CA VAL A 46 -12.24 5.09 17.05
C VAL A 46 -13.10 3.85 17.15
N LYS A 47 -14.34 4.03 17.60
CA LYS A 47 -15.37 3.00 17.68
C LYS A 47 -16.53 3.40 16.79
N CYS A 48 -16.91 2.50 15.89
CA CYS A 48 -18.16 2.61 15.14
C CYS A 48 -19.34 2.23 16.05
N ASP A 49 -20.56 2.34 15.53
CA ASP A 49 -21.79 1.99 16.24
C ASP A 49 -21.71 0.56 16.83
N PRO A 50 -22.22 0.31 18.05
CA PRO A 50 -22.18 -1.01 18.67
C PRO A 50 -22.81 -2.13 17.83
N ALA A 51 -23.79 -1.82 16.97
CA ALA A 51 -24.38 -2.79 16.05
C ALA A 51 -23.41 -3.18 14.91
N CYS A 52 -22.46 -2.32 14.57
CA CYS A 52 -21.39 -2.59 13.61
C CYS A 52 -20.22 -3.35 14.24
N GLY A 53 -19.85 -2.99 15.48
CA GLY A 53 -18.79 -3.67 16.24
C GLY A 53 -17.36 -3.37 15.75
N PHE A 54 -17.19 -2.46 14.78
CA PHE A 54 -15.87 -2.04 14.32
C PHE A 54 -15.20 -1.12 15.36
N CYS A 55 -13.97 -1.48 15.74
CA CYS A 55 -13.14 -0.72 16.66
C CYS A 55 -11.71 -0.78 16.18
N ILE A 56 -11.04 0.37 16.12
CA ILE A 56 -9.62 0.44 15.78
C ILE A 56 -8.88 1.34 16.76
N GLN A 57 -7.65 0.95 17.08
CA GLN A 57 -6.78 1.66 17.98
C GLN A 57 -5.35 1.66 17.44
N SER A 58 -4.74 2.84 17.30
CA SER A 58 -3.34 2.98 16.89
C SER A 58 -2.72 4.22 17.54
N LYS A 59 -1.39 4.32 17.50
CA LYS A 59 -0.67 5.56 17.81
C LYS A 59 -0.54 6.47 16.59
N ASP A 60 -0.76 5.91 15.40
CA ASP A 60 -0.73 6.64 14.15
C ASP A 60 -2.15 7.10 13.77
N GLU A 61 -2.35 8.41 13.76
CA GLU A 61 -3.63 9.02 13.38
C GLU A 61 -3.98 8.74 11.93
N LYS A 62 -2.99 8.68 11.03
CA LYS A 62 -3.23 8.46 9.60
C LYS A 62 -3.73 7.03 9.34
N GLU A 63 -3.20 6.05 10.06
CA GLU A 63 -3.69 4.66 10.00
C GLU A 63 -5.17 4.60 10.41
N ILE A 64 -5.52 5.22 11.55
CA ILE A 64 -6.91 5.29 12.03
C ILE A 64 -7.81 5.95 10.98
N ILE A 65 -7.40 7.09 10.42
CA ILE A 65 -8.21 7.80 9.42
C ILE A 65 -8.43 6.94 8.18
N SER A 66 -7.37 6.29 7.67
CA SER A 66 -7.45 5.43 6.49
C SER A 66 -8.42 4.26 6.71
N ASP A 67 -8.27 3.56 7.84
CA ASP A 67 -9.08 2.37 8.14
C ASP A 67 -10.54 2.72 8.42
N VAL A 68 -10.81 3.82 9.12
CA VAL A 68 -12.18 4.31 9.34
C VAL A 68 -12.85 4.73 8.04
N LYS A 69 -12.14 5.43 7.15
CA LYS A 69 -12.68 5.82 5.84
C LYS A 69 -12.97 4.61 4.97
N MET A 70 -12.05 3.65 4.94
CA MET A 70 -12.26 2.39 4.22
C MET A 70 -13.48 1.66 4.77
N HIS A 71 -13.57 1.52 6.10
CA HIS A 71 -14.69 0.88 6.77
C HIS A 71 -16.03 1.56 6.45
N ALA A 72 -16.10 2.89 6.55
CA ALA A 72 -17.30 3.66 6.21
C ALA A 72 -17.73 3.47 4.76
N LYS A 73 -16.76 3.44 3.83
CA LYS A 73 -17.03 3.25 2.40
C LYS A 73 -17.53 1.84 2.08
N THR A 74 -16.96 0.80 2.69
CA THR A 74 -17.26 -0.60 2.37
C THR A 74 -18.46 -1.16 3.11
N HIS A 75 -18.67 -0.76 4.37
CA HIS A 75 -19.74 -1.29 5.23
C HIS A 75 -20.96 -0.38 5.33
N HIS A 76 -20.77 0.92 5.13
CA HIS A 76 -21.85 1.90 5.27
C HIS A 76 -22.11 2.71 3.99
N HIS A 77 -21.34 2.48 2.92
CA HIS A 77 -21.41 3.26 1.67
C HIS A 77 -21.34 4.78 1.89
N MET A 78 -20.62 5.20 2.93
CA MET A 78 -20.41 6.60 3.29
C MET A 78 -18.98 7.02 2.94
N ASP A 79 -18.82 8.17 2.28
CA ASP A 79 -17.51 8.80 2.07
C ASP A 79 -17.28 9.86 3.15
N LEU A 80 -16.38 9.55 4.08
CA LEU A 80 -15.97 10.45 5.16
C LEU A 80 -14.73 11.26 4.76
N THR A 81 -14.69 12.51 5.19
CA THR A 81 -13.48 13.36 5.12
C THR A 81 -12.57 13.13 6.31
N ASP A 82 -11.28 13.37 6.15
CA ASP A 82 -10.28 13.20 7.21
C ASP A 82 -10.63 14.05 8.45
N GLU A 83 -11.15 15.26 8.23
CA GLU A 83 -11.59 16.18 9.28
C GLU A 83 -12.80 15.67 10.07
N GLN A 84 -13.69 14.89 9.44
CA GLN A 84 -14.79 14.24 10.14
C GLN A 84 -14.27 13.09 11.00
N VAL A 85 -13.37 12.28 10.47
CA VAL A 85 -12.81 11.15 11.24
C VAL A 85 -12.00 11.64 12.43
N LYS A 86 -11.19 12.69 12.28
CA LYS A 86 -10.40 13.27 13.38
C LYS A 86 -11.24 13.72 14.56
N LYS A 87 -12.49 14.16 14.34
CA LYS A 87 -13.40 14.57 15.42
C LYS A 87 -13.90 13.38 16.24
N GLU A 88 -13.92 12.19 15.66
CA GLU A 88 -14.36 10.95 16.33
C GLU A 88 -13.22 10.22 17.05
N ILE A 89 -11.96 10.61 16.80
CA ILE A 89 -10.80 10.03 17.46
C ILE A 89 -10.78 10.42 18.93
N LYS A 90 -10.70 9.42 19.79
CA LYS A 90 -10.56 9.59 21.24
C LYS A 90 -9.19 9.14 21.69
N ASP A 91 -8.56 9.93 22.55
CA ASP A 91 -7.35 9.53 23.25
C ASP A 91 -7.71 8.52 24.35
N VAL A 92 -7.13 7.33 24.27
CA VAL A 92 -7.22 6.29 25.29
C VAL A 92 -5.93 6.34 26.10
N LYS A 93 -6.09 6.61 27.39
CA LYS A 93 -5.00 6.77 28.35
C LYS A 93 -4.70 5.46 29.06
#